data_AF-B4IB47-F1
#
_entry.id   AF-B4IB47-F1
#
_cell.length_a   1.000
_cell.length_b   1.000
_cell.length_c   1.000
_cell.angle_alpha   90.00
_cell.angle_beta   90.00
_cell.angle_gamma   90.00
#
_symmetry.space_group_name_H-M   'P 1'
#
loop_
_entity.id
_entity.type
_entity.pdbx_description
1 polymer ?
#
loop_
_entity_poly.entity_id
_entity_poly.type
_entity_poly.pdbx_seq_one_letter_code
_entity_poly.pdbx_strand_id
1 'polypeptide(L)'
;MRKIGSEEYASTGGILRQLEQTALLSGRSESMTWLTPSNCLPIWSRRLGRNVEGCQRHCDATRSQNFDVELTGRLWSLWGGLHPRAPWFDGKVRGRQTLGCCVVACCVASTFRHLGEWSGKLLDAIVVNGDRYYRASVEQSQRWDLHLGVDDMCSECEFQDLRYLVQLELVAFGHVYSSPAST
;
A
#
# COMPACT_ATOMS: atom_id res chain seq x y z
N MET A 1 -28.11 49.22 -2.64
CA MET A 1 -26.67 49.56 -2.75
C MET A 1 -25.85 48.40 -2.20
N ARG A 2 -24.88 47.94 -3.01
CA ARG A 2 -23.71 47.10 -2.73
C ARG A 2 -23.92 45.65 -2.22
N LYS A 3 -23.88 44.73 -3.20
CA LYS A 3 -23.28 43.38 -3.07
C LYS A 3 -21.78 43.53 -2.79
N ILE A 4 -21.25 42.93 -1.73
CA ILE A 4 -19.80 42.63 -1.59
C ILE A 4 -19.66 41.39 -0.70
N GLY A 5 -18.96 40.35 -1.18
CA GLY A 5 -18.30 39.40 -0.29
C GLY A 5 -18.43 37.89 -0.57
N SER A 6 -18.74 37.44 -1.79
CA SER A 6 -18.78 35.99 -2.11
C SER A 6 -17.69 35.51 -3.08
N GLU A 7 -16.61 36.28 -3.29
CA GLU A 7 -15.58 35.96 -4.29
C GLU A 7 -14.15 35.83 -3.71
N GLU A 8 -13.96 35.87 -2.39
CA GLU A 8 -12.62 35.66 -1.80
C GLU A 8 -12.22 34.17 -1.67
N TYR A 9 -13.16 33.24 -1.82
CA TYR A 9 -12.90 31.80 -1.70
C TYR A 9 -12.48 31.11 -3.01
N ALA A 10 -12.49 31.83 -4.14
CA ALA A 10 -12.11 31.30 -5.45
C ALA A 10 -10.89 32.02 -6.07
N SER A 11 -10.15 32.79 -5.28
CA SER A 11 -8.88 33.36 -5.72
C SER A 11 -7.78 32.32 -5.58
N THR A 12 -6.92 32.19 -6.60
CA THR A 12 -5.68 31.40 -6.55
C THR A 12 -4.84 31.73 -5.32
N GLY A 13 -4.88 32.98 -4.84
CA GLY A 13 -4.25 33.39 -3.59
C GLY A 13 -4.86 32.75 -2.34
N GLY A 14 -6.18 32.54 -2.30
CA GLY A 14 -6.88 31.84 -1.22
C GLY A 14 -6.52 30.36 -1.17
N ILE A 15 -6.46 29.71 -2.33
CA ILE A 15 -6.07 28.30 -2.47
C ILE A 15 -4.61 28.08 -2.05
N LEU A 16 -3.68 28.95 -2.48
CA LEU A 16 -2.27 28.86 -2.09
C LEU A 16 -2.08 29.04 -0.59
N ARG A 17 -2.77 30.00 0.02
CA ARG A 17 -2.70 30.24 1.47
C ARG A 17 -3.26 29.08 2.28
N GLN A 18 -4.29 28.40 1.76
CA GLN A 18 -4.82 27.19 2.35
C GLN A 18 -3.83 26.03 2.23
N LEU A 19 -3.23 25.81 1.05
CA LEU A 19 -2.18 24.80 0.85
C LEU A 19 -0.95 25.03 1.75
N GLU A 20 -0.53 26.29 1.96
CA GLU A 20 0.55 26.64 2.89
C GLU A 20 0.20 26.32 4.35
N GLN A 21 -1.06 26.54 4.75
CA GLN A 21 -1.54 26.19 6.09
C GLN A 21 -1.67 24.67 6.26
N THR A 22 -2.12 23.93 5.24
CA THR A 22 -2.15 22.46 5.26
C THR A 22 -0.75 21.87 5.18
N ALA A 23 0.24 22.55 4.59
CA ALA A 23 1.63 22.08 4.54
C ALA A 23 2.29 21.98 5.93
N LEU A 24 1.82 22.75 6.92
CA LEU A 24 2.23 22.59 8.33
C LEU A 24 1.62 21.35 9.00
N LEU A 25 0.50 20.84 8.47
CA LEU A 25 -0.17 19.61 8.91
C LEU A 25 0.21 18.39 8.05
N SER A 26 0.78 18.61 6.87
CA SER A 26 1.39 17.58 6.06
C SER A 26 2.66 17.12 6.78
N GLY A 27 2.73 15.82 7.11
CA GLY A 27 3.94 15.24 7.69
C GLY A 27 5.18 15.69 6.91
N ARG A 28 6.22 16.12 7.61
CA ARG A 28 7.50 16.49 6.96
C ARG A 28 7.93 15.29 6.11
N SER A 29 8.04 15.49 4.81
CA SER A 29 8.57 14.46 3.92
C SER A 29 9.96 14.09 4.41
N GLU A 30 10.16 12.82 4.78
CA GLU A 30 11.46 12.37 5.26
C GLU A 30 12.52 12.59 4.19
N SER A 31 13.72 13.00 4.62
CA SER A 31 14.86 13.10 3.71
C SER A 31 15.14 11.73 3.09
N MET A 32 15.10 11.67 1.76
CA MET A 32 15.28 10.44 0.98
C MET A 32 16.73 9.93 0.95
N THR A 33 17.61 10.51 1.77
CA THR A 33 19.03 10.15 1.85
C THR A 33 19.27 8.69 2.23
N TRP A 34 18.33 8.07 2.95
CA TRP A 34 18.40 6.64 3.31
C TRP A 34 17.97 5.71 2.17
N LEU A 35 17.25 6.21 1.15
CA LEU A 35 16.94 5.47 -0.08
C LEU A 35 18.14 5.38 -1.04
N THR A 36 19.34 5.79 -0.63
CA THR A 36 20.55 5.73 -1.45
C THR A 36 20.70 4.31 -2.01
N PRO A 37 20.49 4.12 -3.32
CA PRO A 37 20.37 2.79 -3.85
C PRO A 37 21.73 2.08 -3.78
N SER A 38 21.83 1.02 -2.99
CA SER A 38 22.90 0.05 -3.21
C SER A 38 22.56 -0.71 -4.49
N ASN A 39 23.34 -0.53 -5.55
CA ASN A 39 23.11 -1.18 -6.86
C ASN A 39 21.72 -0.90 -7.46
N CYS A 40 21.20 0.33 -7.34
CA CYS A 40 19.86 0.72 -7.83
C CYS A 40 18.69 -0.05 -7.17
N LEU A 41 18.93 -0.70 -6.03
CA LEU A 41 17.91 -1.39 -5.27
C LEU A 41 17.60 -0.64 -3.97
N PRO A 42 16.33 -0.58 -3.55
CA PRO A 42 16.00 -0.05 -2.23
C PRO A 42 16.66 -0.91 -1.14
N ILE A 43 17.01 -0.28 -0.02
CA ILE A 43 17.74 -0.93 1.08
C ILE A 43 17.03 -2.15 1.67
N TRP A 44 15.72 -2.29 1.49
CA TRP A 44 14.92 -3.45 1.91
C TRP A 44 14.70 -4.47 0.79
N SER A 45 15.30 -4.30 -0.39
CA SER A 45 15.07 -5.21 -1.51
C SER A 45 15.50 -6.64 -1.17
N ARG A 46 14.61 -7.61 -1.41
CA ARG A 46 14.88 -9.05 -1.25
C ARG A 46 15.95 -9.59 -2.21
N ARG A 47 16.33 -8.79 -3.22
CA ARG A 47 17.46 -9.08 -4.11
C ARG A 47 18.81 -8.86 -3.40
N LEU A 48 18.82 -8.14 -2.28
CA LEU A 48 19.99 -7.99 -1.42
C LEU A 48 20.00 -9.14 -0.41
N GLY A 49 21.07 -9.94 -0.40
CA GLY A 49 21.21 -11.04 0.57
C GLY A 49 21.52 -10.58 1.99
N ARG A 50 21.85 -9.29 2.17
CA ARG A 50 22.23 -8.67 3.43
C ARG A 50 21.43 -7.39 3.68
N ASN A 51 21.29 -7.00 4.94
CA ASN A 51 20.74 -5.69 5.32
C ASN A 51 21.85 -4.61 5.28
N VAL A 52 21.52 -3.37 5.65
CA VAL A 52 22.47 -2.24 5.66
C VAL A 52 23.64 -2.47 6.63
N GLU A 53 23.43 -3.24 7.70
CA GLU A 53 24.45 -3.57 8.69
C GLU A 53 25.36 -4.75 8.24
N GLY A 54 25.13 -5.29 7.04
CA GLY A 54 25.89 -6.41 6.49
C GLY A 54 25.48 -7.77 7.05
N CYS A 55 24.47 -7.84 7.91
CA CYS A 55 23.93 -9.09 8.43
C CYS A 55 23.13 -9.82 7.34
N GLN A 56 23.23 -11.14 7.32
CA GLN A 56 22.49 -11.95 6.34
C GLN A 56 21.00 -11.92 6.65
N ARG A 57 20.17 -11.64 5.65
CA ARG A 57 18.72 -11.67 5.80
C ARG A 57 18.24 -13.10 6.03
N HIS A 58 17.06 -13.24 6.63
CA HIS A 58 16.45 -14.53 6.99
C HIS A 58 17.22 -15.34 8.01
N CYS A 59 18.19 -14.74 8.72
CA CYS A 59 18.75 -15.35 9.91
C CYS A 59 17.96 -14.90 11.14
N ASP A 60 17.61 -15.83 12.04
CA ASP A 60 16.80 -15.53 13.23
C ASP A 60 17.46 -14.47 14.12
N ALA A 61 18.79 -14.36 14.08
CA ALA A 61 19.56 -13.32 14.79
C ALA A 61 19.26 -11.88 14.33
N THR A 62 18.72 -11.70 13.12
CA THR A 62 18.37 -10.38 12.54
C THR A 62 16.87 -10.11 12.55
N ARG A 63 16.08 -10.97 13.21
CA ARG A 63 14.62 -10.85 13.24
C ARG A 63 14.15 -10.29 14.57
N SER A 64 13.20 -9.38 14.47
CA SER A 64 12.41 -8.91 15.61
C SER A 64 11.01 -9.47 15.45
N GLN A 65 10.68 -10.52 16.20
CA GLN A 65 9.46 -11.32 16.01
C GLN A 65 9.40 -11.86 14.57
N ASN A 66 8.32 -11.56 13.83
CA ASN A 66 8.13 -12.01 12.44
C ASN A 66 8.86 -11.16 11.40
N PHE A 67 9.42 -10.02 11.79
CA PHE A 67 9.97 -9.00 10.89
C PHE A 67 11.49 -9.11 10.77
N ASP A 68 12.00 -8.87 9.56
CA ASP A 68 13.43 -8.68 9.32
C ASP A 68 13.82 -7.24 9.69
N VAL A 69 14.90 -7.06 10.46
CA VAL A 69 15.44 -5.73 10.78
C VAL A 69 16.30 -5.25 9.60
N GLU A 70 15.79 -4.30 8.84
CA GLU A 70 16.48 -3.73 7.68
C GLU A 70 17.39 -2.57 8.06
N LEU A 71 16.91 -1.74 9.00
CA LEU A 71 17.65 -0.65 9.62
C LEU A 71 17.25 -0.56 11.09
N THR A 72 18.20 -0.82 11.99
CA THR A 72 17.93 -0.87 13.43
C THR A 72 17.25 0.39 13.93
N GLY A 73 16.11 0.22 14.61
CA GLY A 73 15.32 1.31 15.20
C GLY A 73 14.58 2.18 14.18
N ARG A 74 14.59 1.84 12.89
CA ARG A 74 14.00 2.68 11.83
C ARG A 74 13.16 1.92 10.83
N LEU A 75 13.61 0.74 10.39
CA LEU A 75 12.94 0.00 9.32
C LEU A 75 12.93 -1.49 9.60
N TRP A 76 11.73 -2.03 9.57
CA TRP A 76 11.43 -3.46 9.61
C TRP A 76 10.69 -3.84 8.35
N SER A 77 10.95 -5.04 7.84
CA SER A 77 10.26 -5.57 6.68
C SER A 77 9.59 -6.90 7.01
N LEU A 78 8.43 -7.12 6.40
CA LEU A 78 7.69 -8.38 6.47
C LEU A 78 7.34 -8.81 5.06
N TRP A 79 7.52 -10.11 4.79
CA TRP A 79 7.32 -10.67 3.46
C TRP A 79 6.49 -11.94 3.53
N GLY A 80 5.54 -12.06 2.61
CA GLY A 80 4.88 -13.33 2.30
C GLY A 80 5.74 -14.20 1.38
N GLY A 81 5.38 -15.48 1.26
CA GLY A 81 5.94 -16.39 0.25
C GLY A 81 5.19 -16.35 -1.09
N LEU A 82 3.98 -15.79 -1.13
CA LEU A 82 3.09 -15.82 -2.29
C LEU A 82 3.00 -14.45 -2.96
N HIS A 83 3.41 -14.40 -4.23
CA HIS A 83 3.28 -13.20 -5.05
C HIS A 83 1.95 -13.21 -5.83
N PRO A 84 1.24 -12.07 -6.03
CA PRO A 84 0.00 -12.02 -6.83
C PRO A 84 0.12 -12.53 -8.29
N ARG A 85 1.36 -12.58 -8.81
CA ARG A 85 1.68 -13.16 -10.13
C ARG A 85 2.06 -14.64 -10.10
N ALA A 86 1.92 -15.31 -8.96
CA ALA A 86 2.27 -16.72 -8.84
C ALA A 86 1.42 -17.58 -9.81
N PRO A 87 1.99 -18.68 -10.36
CA PRO A 87 1.27 -19.58 -11.27
C PRO A 87 0.02 -20.24 -10.72
N TRP A 88 -0.18 -20.19 -9.40
CA TRP A 88 -1.37 -20.71 -8.73
C TRP A 88 -2.64 -19.93 -9.09
N PHE A 89 -2.56 -18.61 -9.29
CA PHE A 89 -3.74 -17.80 -9.61
C PHE A 89 -4.21 -18.01 -11.06
N ASP A 90 -5.50 -17.88 -11.33
CA ASP A 90 -6.06 -17.99 -12.69
C ASP A 90 -5.41 -16.97 -13.63
N GLY A 91 -4.92 -17.43 -14.79
CA GLY A 91 -4.23 -16.58 -15.77
C GLY A 91 -5.03 -15.37 -16.26
N LYS A 92 -6.37 -15.39 -16.18
CA LYS A 92 -7.22 -14.25 -16.57
C LYS A 92 -7.12 -13.06 -15.61
N VAL A 93 -6.96 -13.33 -14.31
CA VAL A 93 -6.95 -12.30 -13.26
C VAL A 93 -5.59 -12.15 -12.59
N ARG A 94 -4.67 -13.10 -12.80
CA ARG A 94 -3.31 -13.12 -12.24
C ARG A 94 -2.57 -11.80 -12.52
N GLY A 95 -2.07 -11.19 -11.45
CA GLY A 95 -1.36 -9.92 -11.47
C GLY A 95 -2.26 -8.68 -11.47
N ARG A 96 -3.59 -8.81 -11.60
CA ARG A 96 -4.54 -7.70 -11.58
C ARG A 96 -5.19 -7.49 -10.20
N GLN A 97 -5.10 -8.48 -9.32
CA GLN A 97 -5.75 -8.49 -8.02
C GLN A 97 -5.12 -7.59 -6.95
N THR A 98 -4.17 -6.71 -7.31
CA THR A 98 -3.46 -5.84 -6.37
C THR A 98 -4.43 -4.97 -5.54
N LEU A 99 -5.45 -4.38 -6.18
CA LEU A 99 -6.45 -3.59 -5.48
C LEU A 99 -7.23 -4.44 -4.46
N GLY A 100 -7.62 -5.65 -4.85
CA GLY A 100 -8.28 -6.60 -3.94
C GLY A 100 -7.40 -6.99 -2.75
N CYS A 101 -6.10 -7.22 -2.98
CA CYS A 101 -5.14 -7.46 -1.91
C CYS A 101 -5.03 -6.26 -0.95
N CYS A 102 -5.01 -5.03 -1.46
CA CYS A 102 -4.98 -3.83 -0.63
C CYS A 102 -6.24 -3.69 0.23
N VAL A 103 -7.42 -3.92 -0.34
CA VAL A 103 -8.69 -3.88 0.41
C VAL A 103 -8.69 -4.90 1.54
N VAL A 104 -8.34 -6.15 1.25
CA VAL A 104 -8.27 -7.21 2.25
C VAL A 104 -7.22 -6.87 3.32
N ALA A 105 -6.06 -6.34 2.94
CA ALA A 105 -5.04 -5.91 3.89
C ALA A 105 -5.57 -4.84 4.86
N CYS A 106 -6.32 -3.85 4.36
CA CYS A 106 -6.96 -2.82 5.19
C CYS A 106 -8.01 -3.43 6.13
N CYS A 107 -8.82 -4.37 5.64
CA CYS A 107 -9.81 -5.07 6.46
C CYS A 107 -9.12 -5.84 7.60
N VAL A 108 -8.09 -6.62 7.28
CA VAL A 108 -7.29 -7.35 8.26
C VAL A 108 -6.62 -6.39 9.25
N ALA A 109 -6.07 -5.28 8.80
CA ALA A 109 -5.46 -4.26 9.66
C ALA A 109 -6.45 -3.60 10.64
N SER A 110 -7.73 -3.52 10.28
CA SER A 110 -8.76 -3.00 11.17
C SER A 110 -9.03 -3.92 12.38
N THR A 111 -8.81 -5.23 12.20
CA THR A 111 -8.98 -6.25 13.24
C THR A 111 -7.68 -6.55 13.99
N PHE A 112 -6.60 -6.84 13.26
CA PHE A 112 -5.26 -7.16 13.80
C PHE A 112 -4.41 -5.90 13.89
N ARG A 113 -4.71 -5.08 14.90
CA ARG A 113 -4.12 -3.74 15.05
C ARG A 113 -2.67 -3.77 15.54
N HIS A 114 -2.22 -4.86 16.14
CA HIS A 114 -0.83 -4.96 16.60
C HIS A 114 0.04 -5.53 15.49
N LEU A 115 1.05 -4.78 15.05
CA LEU A 115 2.00 -5.24 14.04
C LEU A 115 2.68 -6.56 14.40
N GLY A 116 2.87 -6.85 15.69
CA GLY A 116 3.44 -8.14 16.14
C GLY A 116 2.60 -9.38 15.79
N GLU A 117 1.31 -9.20 15.50
CA GLU A 117 0.41 -10.27 15.04
C GLU A 117 0.60 -10.59 13.55
N TRP A 118 1.25 -9.69 12.81
CA TRP A 118 1.47 -9.85 11.38
C TRP A 118 2.59 -10.85 11.13
N SER A 119 2.36 -11.72 10.15
CA SER A 119 3.31 -12.76 9.76
C SER A 119 3.31 -12.94 8.25
N GLY A 120 4.35 -13.57 7.70
CA GLY A 120 4.38 -13.91 6.27
C GLY A 120 3.19 -14.77 5.84
N LYS A 121 2.73 -15.68 6.71
CA LYS A 121 1.52 -16.48 6.47
C LYS A 121 0.25 -15.63 6.41
N LEU A 122 0.15 -14.59 7.23
CA LEU A 122 -0.95 -13.63 7.17
C LEU A 122 -0.92 -12.85 5.86
N LEU A 123 0.26 -12.41 5.41
CA LEU A 123 0.42 -11.77 4.10
C LEU A 123 0.01 -12.70 2.95
N ASP A 124 0.39 -13.98 3.00
CA ASP A 124 -0.03 -14.97 2.00
C ASP A 124 -1.54 -15.17 2.00
N ALA A 125 -2.16 -15.22 3.19
CA ALA A 125 -3.61 -15.29 3.32
C ALA A 125 -4.30 -14.04 2.76
N ILE A 126 -3.73 -12.84 2.96
CA ILE A 126 -4.22 -11.60 2.35
C ILE A 126 -4.17 -11.70 0.83
N VAL A 127 -3.09 -12.24 0.25
CA VAL A 127 -2.98 -12.38 -1.22
C VAL A 127 -4.03 -13.37 -1.77
N VAL A 128 -4.25 -14.50 -1.09
CA VAL A 128 -5.26 -15.49 -1.50
C VAL A 128 -6.68 -14.93 -1.40
N ASN A 129 -7.01 -14.26 -0.29
CA ASN A 129 -8.34 -13.66 -0.12
C ASN A 129 -8.53 -12.43 -1.01
N GLY A 130 -7.46 -11.68 -1.30
CA GLY A 130 -7.46 -10.57 -2.25
C GLY A 130 -7.79 -11.01 -3.66
N ASP A 131 -7.23 -12.15 -4.10
CA ASP A 131 -7.60 -12.78 -5.39
C ASP A 131 -9.07 -13.22 -5.41
N ARG A 132 -9.57 -13.84 -4.32
CA ARG A 132 -10.98 -14.24 -4.19
C ARG A 132 -11.91 -13.03 -4.28
N TYR A 133 -11.64 -11.99 -3.50
CA TYR A 133 -12.43 -10.76 -3.46
C TYR A 133 -12.39 -10.01 -4.80
N TYR A 134 -11.23 -9.95 -5.45
CA TYR A 134 -11.09 -9.36 -6.77
C TYR A 134 -11.92 -10.13 -7.80
N ARG A 135 -11.89 -11.47 -7.81
CA ARG A 135 -12.71 -12.30 -8.72
C ARG A 135 -14.20 -12.08 -8.51
N ALA A 136 -14.66 -12.02 -7.26
CA ALA A 136 -16.07 -11.70 -6.95
C ALA A 136 -16.45 -10.32 -7.50
N SER A 137 -15.56 -9.33 -7.40
CA SER A 137 -15.76 -7.98 -7.94
C SER A 137 -15.81 -7.97 -9.47
N VAL A 138 -14.97 -8.78 -10.12
CA VAL A 138 -15.00 -8.95 -11.59
C VAL A 138 -16.30 -9.61 -12.04
N GLU A 139 -16.76 -10.63 -11.31
CA GLU A 139 -18.03 -11.31 -11.57
C GLU A 139 -19.22 -10.36 -11.42
N GLN A 140 -19.24 -9.54 -10.37
CA GLN A 140 -20.30 -8.57 -10.10
C GLN A 140 -20.33 -7.44 -11.14
N SER A 141 -19.16 -6.89 -11.48
CA SER A 141 -19.05 -5.79 -12.46
C SER A 141 -19.16 -6.25 -13.91
N GLN A 142 -19.04 -7.56 -14.17
CA GLN A 142 -18.95 -8.18 -15.50
C GLN A 142 -17.76 -7.68 -16.35
N ARG A 143 -16.75 -7.06 -15.73
CA ARG A 143 -15.58 -6.45 -16.40
C ARG A 143 -14.35 -7.37 -16.35
N TRP A 144 -14.35 -8.42 -17.17
CA TRP A 144 -13.25 -9.38 -17.22
C TRP A 144 -12.01 -8.90 -18.00
N ASP A 145 -12.19 -7.93 -18.88
CA ASP A 145 -11.19 -7.41 -19.80
C ASP A 145 -10.42 -6.20 -19.26
N LEU A 146 -10.94 -5.54 -18.22
CA LEU A 146 -10.39 -4.31 -17.65
C LEU A 146 -9.76 -4.52 -16.26
N HIS A 147 -8.89 -3.59 -15.87
CA HIS A 147 -8.50 -3.47 -14.46
C HIS A 147 -9.65 -2.79 -13.71
N LEU A 148 -10.12 -3.42 -12.64
CA LEU A 148 -11.18 -2.84 -11.81
C LEU A 148 -10.70 -1.54 -11.16
N GLY A 149 -11.55 -0.52 -11.25
CA GLY A 149 -11.40 0.71 -10.50
C GLY A 149 -11.98 0.60 -9.10
N VAL A 150 -11.90 1.70 -8.37
CA VAL A 150 -12.44 1.83 -7.00
C VAL A 150 -13.94 1.52 -6.95
N ASP A 151 -14.68 2.00 -7.95
CA ASP A 151 -16.15 1.86 -8.04
C ASP A 151 -16.62 0.47 -8.47
N ASP A 152 -15.71 -0.37 -8.97
CA ASP A 152 -16.05 -1.71 -9.47
C ASP A 152 -15.90 -2.80 -8.39
N MET A 153 -15.39 -2.45 -7.21
CA MET A 153 -15.10 -3.40 -6.13
C MET A 153 -16.36 -3.74 -5.32
N CYS A 154 -16.50 -5.00 -4.88
CA CYS A 154 -17.60 -5.42 -4.02
C CYS A 154 -17.62 -4.64 -2.70
N SER A 155 -18.82 -4.28 -2.21
CA SER A 155 -18.97 -3.67 -0.88
C SER A 155 -18.73 -4.65 0.27
N GLU A 156 -18.89 -5.95 0.04
CA GLU A 156 -18.68 -6.98 1.05
C GLU A 156 -17.34 -7.68 0.83
N CYS A 157 -16.50 -7.70 1.86
CA CYS A 157 -15.24 -8.41 1.88
C CYS A 157 -15.26 -9.45 3.00
N GLU A 158 -14.91 -10.69 2.68
CA GLU A 158 -14.76 -11.77 3.66
C GLU A 158 -13.28 -12.10 3.87
N PHE A 159 -12.87 -12.29 5.11
CA PHE A 159 -11.56 -12.81 5.46
C PHE A 159 -11.70 -13.81 6.60
N GLN A 160 -11.46 -15.09 6.32
CA GLN A 160 -11.74 -16.19 7.24
C GLN A 160 -13.21 -16.13 7.71
N ASP A 161 -13.47 -16.10 9.02
CA ASP A 161 -14.82 -16.03 9.59
C ASP A 161 -15.32 -14.58 9.80
N LEU A 162 -14.57 -13.59 9.30
CA LEU A 162 -14.88 -12.18 9.45
C LEU A 162 -15.47 -11.60 8.17
N ARG A 163 -16.49 -10.76 8.34
CA ARG A 163 -17.16 -10.02 7.27
C ARG A 163 -16.97 -8.53 7.46
N TYR A 164 -16.61 -7.85 6.40
CA TYR A 164 -16.36 -6.42 6.37
C TYR A 164 -17.26 -5.76 5.33
N LEU A 165 -17.79 -4.59 5.68
CA LEU A 165 -18.37 -3.66 4.72
C LEU A 165 -17.31 -2.64 4.35
N VAL A 166 -16.96 -2.60 3.07
CA VAL A 166 -15.90 -1.77 2.51
C VAL A 166 -16.56 -0.69 1.66
N GLN A 167 -16.20 0.55 1.96
CA GLN A 167 -16.44 1.69 1.08
C GLN A 167 -15.08 2.23 0.67
N LEU A 168 -14.84 2.32 -0.63
CA LEU A 168 -13.63 2.90 -1.15
C LEU A 168 -13.92 4.30 -1.71
N GLU A 169 -13.04 5.25 -1.42
CA GLU A 169 -13.13 6.63 -1.90
C GLU A 169 -11.74 7.11 -2.33
N LEU A 170 -11.67 7.83 -3.45
CA LEU A 170 -10.44 8.47 -3.89
C LEU A 170 -10.19 9.73 -3.05
N VAL A 171 -9.32 9.61 -2.04
CA VAL A 171 -8.98 10.73 -1.14
C VAL A 171 -7.77 11.54 -1.60
N ALA A 172 -6.87 10.94 -2.38
CA ALA A 172 -5.67 11.60 -2.90
C ALA A 172 -5.13 10.87 -4.13
N PHE A 173 -4.47 11.62 -5.01
CA PHE A 173 -3.69 11.08 -6.13
C PHE A 173 -2.26 11.64 -6.07
N GLY A 174 -1.30 10.87 -6.56
CA GLY A 174 0.10 11.29 -6.57
C GLY A 174 0.98 10.31 -7.33
N HIS A 175 2.20 10.73 -7.62
CA HIS A 175 3.21 9.86 -8.20
C HIS A 175 3.97 9.14 -7.07
N VAL A 176 3.81 7.82 -6.99
CA VAL A 176 4.63 6.99 -6.11
C VAL A 176 6.03 6.93 -6.72
N TYR A 177 6.99 7.60 -6.08
CA TYR A 177 8.43 7.60 -6.39
C TYR A 177 8.77 7.26 -7.85
N SER A 178 8.50 8.17 -8.78
CA SER A 178 9.16 8.11 -10.08
C SER A 178 10.66 8.31 -9.87
N SER A 179 11.49 7.62 -10.67
CA SER A 179 12.95 7.74 -10.75
C SER A 179 13.44 9.15 -10.43
N PRO A 180 14.62 9.35 -9.80
CA PRO A 180 15.19 10.69 -9.74
C PRO A 180 15.12 11.28 -11.15
N ALA A 181 14.59 12.49 -11.24
CA ALA A 181 14.74 13.31 -12.43
C ALA A 181 16.25 13.54 -12.60
N SER A 182 16.93 12.57 -13.20
CA SER A 182 18.25 12.75 -13.77
C SER A 182 18.02 13.10 -15.24
N THR A 183 18.09 14.40 -15.48
CA THR A 183 18.64 15.03 -16.68
C THR A 183 19.93 14.38 -17.12
#